data_AF-A0A9E2P8S9-F1
#
_entry.id   AF-A0A9E2P8S9-F1
#
_cell.length_a   1.000
_cell.length_b   1.000
_cell.length_c   1.000
_cell.angle_alpha   90.00
_cell.angle_beta   90.00
_cell.angle_gamma   90.00
#
_symmetry.space_group_name_H-M   'P 1'
#
loop_
_entity.id
_entity.type
_entity.pdbx_description
1 polymer ?
#
loop_
_entity_poly.entity_id
_entity_poly.type
_entity_poly.pdbx_seq_one_letter_code
_entity_poly.pdbx_strand_id
1 'polypeptide(L)'
;MPGLALLRPEPLPAAAARNAAPVVVMKFGSSVLAGPADAPAVASDIYAEVRRGRRVIAVVSAFAGETDRLLAEARALGLAHDNPLLPAYVVQGEERSAVLAALACDRIGLSATTLSVRDLGIAAEGPGEHARPVALDRAALDRALDRHEVVVVPGFGAVAADGRVVLMGRGGSDLTALFLAAELGLDHVQLVKDVDGLYDRDPNADPGARRYDRASWAEAKALGGGLVQPEALDLAEARRLRVEVRNHADGHRTVIGAGSAPPRPVQPSGPLRVAVAGCGVVGGGALSRLLGDRRFEVVGVLVRDPARPRDVPGVAAADLAPLLTADAATLLDRAPDILLEALSEAGAGHALIRAALRRGVDVASGNKQAVSRDPAGLLALAEAHGARLQWSASVGGGAPMVETLRAARADGPVAAFEAVLNGTVNFMLERLGDGASFDTALAEARAAGFAEEDPSSDLEGLDAAAKVRLLAFEAFGVMPDEADIPRDILSADSPAVAGTRQLCRCRMDNGRPVAEVRLVAGAGDSLFAALKGEGNALKLIAADGSVVRCRGRGAGRWATAESLLADLSDLAARRLALRNA
;
A
#
# COMPACT_ATOMS: atom_id res chain seq x y z
N MET A 1 30.09 0.39 26.74
CA MET A 1 29.54 1.63 26.16
C MET A 1 28.15 1.81 26.73
N PRO A 2 27.79 2.95 27.35
CA PRO A 2 26.39 3.23 27.65
C PRO A 2 25.61 3.14 26.33
N GLY A 3 24.54 2.34 26.28
CA GLY A 3 23.71 2.19 25.08
C GLY A 3 23.15 3.54 24.63
N LEU A 4 22.72 3.65 23.37
CA LEU A 4 22.03 4.85 22.92
C LEU A 4 20.80 5.04 23.82
N ALA A 5 20.78 6.12 24.60
CA ALA A 5 19.62 6.44 25.41
C ALA A 5 18.38 6.47 24.50
N LEU A 6 17.24 5.97 25.00
CA LEU A 6 15.95 6.12 24.31
C LEU A 6 15.87 7.55 23.76
N LEU A 7 15.57 7.68 22.48
CA LEU A 7 15.32 8.98 21.88
C LEU A 7 13.99 9.46 22.44
N ARG A 8 14.05 10.07 23.63
CA ARG A 8 12.90 10.70 24.25
C ARG A 8 12.49 11.82 23.30
N PRO A 9 11.24 11.85 22.84
CA PRO A 9 10.67 13.16 22.62
C PRO A 9 10.69 13.82 24.01
N GLU A 10 11.36 14.97 24.14
CA GLU A 10 10.75 15.95 25.05
C GLU A 10 9.29 16.08 24.61
N PRO A 11 8.32 16.16 25.53
CA PRO A 11 6.93 16.34 25.13
C PRO A 11 6.87 17.61 24.28
N LEU A 12 6.75 17.40 22.96
CA LEU A 12 6.53 18.48 22.03
C LEU A 12 5.27 19.21 22.52
N PRO A 13 5.25 20.56 22.50
CA PRO A 13 4.03 21.30 22.77
C PRO A 13 2.91 20.69 21.93
N ALA A 14 1.70 20.55 22.48
CA ALA A 14 0.56 19.91 21.80
C ALA A 14 0.25 20.46 20.38
N ALA A 15 0.83 21.61 20.03
CA ALA A 15 0.83 22.20 18.70
C ALA A 15 1.73 21.48 17.67
N ALA A 16 2.87 20.88 18.06
CA ALA A 16 3.80 20.18 17.17
C ALA A 16 3.50 18.67 17.00
N ALA A 17 2.55 18.13 17.78
CA ALA A 17 2.01 16.78 17.59
C ALA A 17 0.98 16.67 16.45
N ARG A 18 0.80 17.73 15.65
CA ARG A 18 -0.29 17.90 14.66
C ARG A 18 0.16 18.10 13.21
N ASN A 19 1.21 17.42 12.75
CA ASN A 19 1.17 17.03 11.34
C ASN A 19 0.42 15.69 11.26
N ALA A 20 -0.91 15.77 11.37
CA ALA A 20 -1.75 14.64 11.03
C ALA A 20 -1.46 14.29 9.56
N ALA A 21 -1.08 13.04 9.30
CA ALA A 21 -0.80 12.56 7.95
C ALA A 21 -1.93 12.99 7.00
N PRO A 22 -1.60 13.58 5.82
CA PRO A 22 -2.61 14.09 4.90
C PRO A 22 -3.61 13.00 4.53
N VAL A 23 -4.89 13.35 4.45
CA VAL A 23 -5.97 12.41 4.09
C VAL A 23 -6.27 12.51 2.60
N VAL A 24 -6.47 11.38 1.94
CA VAL A 24 -7.00 11.28 0.58
C VAL A 24 -8.30 10.47 0.58
N VAL A 25 -9.29 10.93 -0.18
CA VAL A 25 -10.51 10.18 -0.43
C VAL A 25 -10.41 9.53 -1.81
N MET A 26 -10.54 8.21 -1.82
CA MET A 26 -10.55 7.39 -3.04
C MET A 26 -11.91 6.71 -3.18
N LYS A 27 -12.44 6.67 -4.39
CA LYS A 27 -13.68 5.98 -4.70
C LYS A 27 -13.43 4.84 -5.66
N PHE A 28 -13.93 3.66 -5.33
CA PHE A 28 -13.87 2.47 -6.17
C PHE A 28 -15.29 2.14 -6.69
N GLY A 29 -15.47 2.22 -8.00
CA GLY A 29 -16.74 1.89 -8.67
C GLY A 29 -16.93 0.39 -8.88
N SER A 30 -18.16 -0.01 -9.23
CA SER A 30 -18.46 -1.40 -9.61
C SER A 30 -17.70 -1.86 -10.86
N SER A 31 -17.24 -0.95 -11.72
CA SER A 31 -16.40 -1.32 -12.87
C SER A 31 -14.98 -1.77 -12.50
N VAL A 32 -14.50 -1.44 -11.30
CA VAL A 32 -13.22 -1.92 -10.73
C VAL A 32 -13.43 -2.87 -9.55
N LEU A 33 -14.69 -3.16 -9.22
CA LEU A 33 -15.13 -4.10 -8.19
C LEU A 33 -16.21 -4.99 -8.82
N ALA A 34 -15.83 -5.85 -9.76
CA ALA A 34 -16.75 -6.81 -10.36
C ALA A 34 -17.05 -7.96 -9.39
N GLY A 35 -16.09 -8.34 -8.54
CA GLY A 35 -16.27 -9.32 -7.50
C GLY A 35 -15.15 -9.35 -6.46
N PRO A 36 -15.17 -10.31 -5.52
CA PRO A 36 -14.17 -10.42 -4.45
C PRO A 36 -12.72 -10.55 -4.94
N ALA A 37 -12.50 -11.05 -6.17
CA ALA A 37 -11.18 -11.21 -6.76
C ALA A 37 -10.49 -9.86 -7.09
N ASP A 38 -11.24 -8.76 -7.13
CA ASP A 38 -10.72 -7.42 -7.45
C ASP A 38 -10.24 -6.65 -6.21
N ALA A 39 -10.67 -7.07 -5.01
CA ALA A 39 -10.27 -6.45 -3.74
C ALA A 39 -8.74 -6.29 -3.55
N PRO A 40 -7.88 -7.23 -4.03
CA PRO A 40 -6.43 -7.04 -4.01
C PRO A 40 -5.95 -5.84 -4.85
N ALA A 41 -6.55 -5.55 -6.01
CA ALA A 41 -6.19 -4.38 -6.82
C ALA A 41 -6.58 -3.07 -6.12
N VAL A 42 -7.75 -3.04 -5.47
CA VAL A 42 -8.15 -1.93 -4.60
C VAL A 42 -7.16 -1.73 -3.44
N ALA A 43 -6.73 -2.81 -2.79
CA ALA A 43 -5.73 -2.73 -1.73
C ALA A 43 -4.38 -2.20 -2.23
N SER A 44 -3.96 -2.55 -3.46
CA SER A 44 -2.73 -2.02 -4.08
C SER A 44 -2.80 -0.50 -4.33
N ASP A 45 -3.93 0.00 -4.81
CA ASP A 45 -4.13 1.45 -4.98
C ASP A 45 -4.10 2.20 -3.65
N ILE A 46 -4.75 1.64 -2.62
CA ILE A 46 -4.74 2.19 -1.26
C ILE A 46 -3.30 2.17 -0.70
N TYR A 47 -2.58 1.08 -0.88
CA TYR A 47 -1.18 0.93 -0.46
C TYR A 47 -0.28 1.99 -1.10
N ALA A 48 -0.50 2.31 -2.38
CA ALA A 48 0.24 3.34 -3.09
C ALA A 48 0.07 4.74 -2.49
N GLU A 49 -1.07 5.04 -1.87
CA GLU A 49 -1.27 6.30 -1.13
C GLU A 49 -0.71 6.24 0.29
N VAL A 50 -0.87 5.11 0.99
CA VAL A 50 -0.31 4.92 2.35
C VAL A 50 1.22 5.04 2.34
N ARG A 51 1.91 4.45 1.35
CA ARG A 51 3.37 4.57 1.22
C ARG A 51 3.85 6.00 0.91
N ARG A 52 2.96 6.88 0.44
CA ARG A 52 3.20 8.33 0.27
C ARG A 52 2.97 9.12 1.56
N GLY A 53 2.76 8.43 2.68
CA GLY A 53 2.51 9.03 3.98
C GLY A 53 1.09 9.57 4.14
N ARG A 54 0.12 9.13 3.31
CA ARG A 54 -1.28 9.56 3.39
C ARG A 54 -2.13 8.56 4.17
N ARG A 55 -3.16 9.06 4.85
CA ARG A 55 -4.28 8.24 5.33
C ARG A 55 -5.33 8.18 4.23
N VAL A 56 -6.03 7.05 4.11
CA VAL A 56 -6.98 6.82 3.02
C VAL A 56 -8.38 6.61 3.56
N ILE A 57 -9.35 7.32 2.99
CA ILE A 57 -10.77 6.97 3.08
C ILE A 57 -11.16 6.35 1.74
N ALA A 58 -11.46 5.05 1.74
CA ALA A 58 -11.85 4.31 0.55
C ALA A 58 -13.37 4.15 0.53
N VAL A 59 -14.05 4.89 -0.35
CA VAL A 59 -15.48 4.75 -0.61
C VAL A 59 -15.68 3.67 -1.67
N VAL A 60 -16.38 2.59 -1.32
CA VAL A 60 -16.59 1.47 -2.25
C VAL A 60 -18.05 1.38 -2.67
N SER A 61 -18.26 1.02 -3.93
CA SER A 61 -19.59 0.64 -4.41
C SER A 61 -19.85 -0.85 -4.13
N ALA A 62 -21.09 -1.30 -4.29
CA ALA A 62 -21.39 -2.72 -4.35
C ALA A 62 -20.67 -3.36 -5.54
N PHE A 63 -20.44 -4.68 -5.47
CA PHE A 63 -19.95 -5.42 -6.63
C PHE A 63 -20.88 -5.28 -7.84
N ALA A 64 -20.33 -5.40 -9.05
CA ALA A 64 -21.10 -5.31 -10.28
C ALA A 64 -22.36 -6.21 -10.25
N GLY A 65 -23.52 -5.60 -10.50
CA GLY A 65 -24.83 -6.27 -10.50
C GLY A 65 -25.43 -6.60 -9.13
N GLU A 66 -24.70 -6.42 -8.02
CA GLU A 66 -25.17 -6.81 -6.69
C GLU A 66 -26.32 -5.93 -6.19
N THR A 67 -26.25 -4.61 -6.41
CA THR A 67 -27.35 -3.70 -6.08
C THR A 67 -28.64 -4.08 -6.82
N ASP A 68 -28.53 -4.40 -8.12
CA ASP A 68 -29.68 -4.81 -8.94
C ASP A 68 -30.24 -6.16 -8.46
N ARG A 69 -29.37 -7.09 -8.06
CA ARG A 69 -29.77 -8.37 -7.46
C ARG A 69 -30.58 -8.17 -6.18
N LEU A 70 -30.09 -7.33 -5.25
CA LEU A 70 -30.79 -7.03 -3.99
C LEU A 70 -32.13 -6.33 -4.24
N LEU A 71 -32.18 -5.37 -5.17
CA LEU A 71 -33.44 -4.72 -5.56
C LEU A 71 -34.43 -5.71 -6.17
N ALA A 72 -33.97 -6.64 -7.01
CA ALA A 72 -34.82 -7.68 -7.60
C ALA A 72 -35.35 -8.67 -6.55
N GLU A 73 -34.50 -9.09 -5.61
CA GLU A 73 -34.86 -9.99 -4.50
C GLU A 73 -35.94 -9.35 -3.61
N ALA A 74 -35.77 -8.08 -3.26
CA ALA A 74 -36.76 -7.32 -2.51
C ALA A 74 -38.12 -7.23 -3.23
N ARG A 75 -38.10 -6.94 -4.54
CA ARG A 75 -39.32 -6.90 -5.36
C ARG A 75 -40.02 -8.26 -5.43
N ALA A 76 -39.27 -9.36 -5.49
CA ALA A 76 -39.84 -10.71 -5.51
C ALA A 76 -40.58 -11.06 -4.21
N LEU A 77 -40.20 -10.44 -3.08
CA LEU A 77 -40.89 -10.55 -1.80
C LEU A 77 -42.08 -9.59 -1.65
N GLY A 78 -42.39 -8.80 -2.69
CA GLY A 78 -43.47 -7.83 -2.67
C GLY A 78 -43.12 -6.51 -1.96
N LEU A 79 -41.84 -6.24 -1.71
CA LEU A 79 -41.43 -4.91 -1.22
C LEU A 79 -41.59 -3.91 -2.37
N ALA A 80 -42.54 -2.98 -2.20
CA ALA A 80 -42.66 -1.81 -3.06
C ALA A 80 -41.39 -0.94 -2.95
N HIS A 81 -41.11 -0.13 -3.98
CA HIS A 81 -39.96 0.76 -4.00
C HIS A 81 -39.91 1.72 -2.80
N ASP A 82 -41.07 2.23 -2.37
CA ASP A 82 -41.20 3.13 -1.22
C ASP A 82 -41.16 2.43 0.15
N ASN A 83 -40.90 1.12 0.20
CA ASN A 83 -40.87 0.39 1.45
C ASN A 83 -39.69 0.84 2.33
N PRO A 84 -39.92 1.21 3.60
CA PRO A 84 -38.89 1.73 4.49
C PRO A 84 -37.79 0.73 4.87
N LEU A 85 -37.99 -0.57 4.62
CA LEU A 85 -36.98 -1.61 4.86
C LEU A 85 -35.99 -1.75 3.68
N LEU A 86 -36.37 -1.29 2.49
CA LEU A 86 -35.58 -1.49 1.27
C LEU A 86 -34.17 -0.87 1.37
N PRO A 87 -33.98 0.39 1.82
CA PRO A 87 -32.64 0.98 1.93
C PRO A 87 -31.68 0.17 2.81
N ALA A 88 -32.16 -0.29 3.98
CA ALA A 88 -31.36 -1.04 4.92
C ALA A 88 -30.94 -2.41 4.37
N TYR A 89 -31.72 -2.99 3.47
CA TYR A 89 -31.39 -4.25 2.80
C TYR A 89 -30.39 -4.04 1.66
N VAL A 90 -30.65 -3.06 0.78
CA VAL A 90 -29.80 -2.84 -0.41
C VAL A 90 -28.39 -2.41 -0.05
N VAL A 91 -28.22 -1.66 1.04
CA VAL A 91 -26.88 -1.18 1.43
C VAL A 91 -25.93 -2.28 1.90
N GLN A 92 -26.45 -3.47 2.24
CA GLN A 92 -25.64 -4.63 2.61
C GLN A 92 -24.66 -5.03 1.49
N GLY A 93 -24.99 -4.77 0.22
CA GLY A 93 -24.09 -5.03 -0.90
C GLY A 93 -22.79 -4.22 -0.82
N GLU A 94 -22.87 -2.96 -0.37
CA GLU A 94 -21.70 -2.10 -0.22
C GLU A 94 -20.97 -2.35 1.09
N GLU A 95 -21.68 -2.62 2.18
CA GLU A 95 -21.05 -2.99 3.45
C GLU A 95 -20.23 -4.29 3.31
N ARG A 96 -20.75 -5.27 2.56
CA ARG A 96 -19.99 -6.48 2.19
C ARG A 96 -18.74 -6.14 1.37
N SER A 97 -18.85 -5.24 0.41
CA SER A 97 -17.72 -4.82 -0.44
C SER A 97 -16.66 -4.09 0.39
N ALA A 98 -17.08 -3.24 1.34
CA ALA A 98 -16.19 -2.52 2.24
C ALA A 98 -15.39 -3.47 3.14
N VAL A 99 -16.05 -4.48 3.71
CA VAL A 99 -15.38 -5.50 4.53
C VAL A 99 -14.35 -6.29 3.71
N LEU A 100 -14.70 -6.72 2.49
CA LEU A 100 -13.77 -7.48 1.65
C LEU A 100 -12.56 -6.65 1.20
N ALA A 101 -12.75 -5.36 0.89
CA ALA A 101 -11.66 -4.45 0.59
C ALA A 101 -10.76 -4.21 1.82
N ALA A 102 -11.34 -4.04 3.01
CA ALA A 102 -10.60 -3.90 4.26
C ALA A 102 -9.80 -5.18 4.60
N LEU A 103 -10.38 -6.37 4.36
CA LEU A 103 -9.67 -7.66 4.52
C LEU A 103 -8.50 -7.79 3.54
N ALA A 104 -8.65 -7.32 2.29
CA ALA A 104 -7.56 -7.29 1.33
C ALA A 104 -6.43 -6.34 1.78
N CYS A 105 -6.77 -5.18 2.37
CA CYS A 105 -5.81 -4.27 2.98
C CYS A 105 -5.08 -4.91 4.18
N ASP A 106 -5.81 -5.55 5.09
CA ASP A 106 -5.21 -6.26 6.23
C ASP A 106 -4.26 -7.37 5.78
N ARG A 107 -4.64 -8.12 4.72
CA ARG A 107 -3.82 -9.20 4.16
C ARG A 107 -2.44 -8.72 3.68
N ILE A 108 -2.36 -7.51 3.12
CA ILE A 108 -1.08 -6.88 2.69
C ILE A 108 -0.41 -6.11 3.83
N GLY A 109 -0.99 -6.10 5.04
CA GLY A 109 -0.39 -5.53 6.24
C GLY A 109 -0.71 -4.07 6.50
N LEU A 110 -1.73 -3.51 5.84
CA LEU A 110 -2.25 -2.18 6.15
C LEU A 110 -3.17 -2.21 7.37
N SER A 111 -3.06 -1.19 8.21
CA SER A 111 -3.99 -0.99 9.33
C SER A 111 -5.32 -0.43 8.81
N ALA A 112 -6.25 -1.31 8.43
CA ALA A 112 -7.56 -0.95 7.90
C ALA A 112 -8.72 -1.20 8.88
N THR A 113 -9.79 -0.40 8.76
CA THR A 113 -11.08 -0.63 9.43
C THR A 113 -12.24 -0.27 8.50
N THR A 114 -13.44 -0.72 8.83
CA THR A 114 -14.68 -0.29 8.15
C THR A 114 -15.56 0.55 9.06
N LEU A 115 -16.37 1.43 8.48
CA LEU A 115 -17.54 2.02 9.15
C LEU A 115 -18.81 1.61 8.39
N SER A 116 -19.85 1.21 9.11
CA SER A 116 -21.18 1.00 8.52
C SER A 116 -21.77 2.33 8.06
N VAL A 117 -22.89 2.30 7.32
CA VAL A 117 -23.62 3.53 6.96
C VAL A 117 -23.98 4.35 8.21
N ARG A 118 -24.38 3.65 9.28
CA ARG A 118 -24.81 4.28 10.53
C ARG A 118 -23.63 4.88 11.28
N ASP A 119 -22.52 4.16 11.34
CA ASP A 119 -21.31 4.63 12.02
C ASP A 119 -20.60 5.74 11.26
N LEU A 120 -20.71 5.77 9.93
CA LEU A 120 -20.14 6.84 9.09
C LEU A 120 -20.78 8.21 9.40
N GLY A 121 -22.06 8.24 9.78
CA GLY A 121 -22.71 9.44 10.29
C GLY A 121 -23.07 10.48 9.23
N ILE A 122 -23.24 10.10 7.95
CA ILE A 122 -23.79 11.01 6.93
C ILE A 122 -25.29 11.16 7.16
N ALA A 123 -25.72 12.37 7.50
CA ALA A 123 -27.14 12.73 7.56
C ALA A 123 -27.63 13.15 6.17
N ALA A 124 -28.83 12.71 5.79
CA ALA A 124 -29.44 13.03 4.50
C ALA A 124 -30.93 13.37 4.61
N GLU A 125 -31.40 14.18 3.66
CA GLU A 125 -32.79 14.63 3.55
C GLU A 125 -33.40 14.25 2.18
N GLY A 126 -34.72 14.12 2.14
CA GLY A 126 -35.45 13.80 0.90
C GLY A 126 -35.99 12.36 0.86
N PRO A 127 -36.40 11.89 -0.33
CA PRO A 127 -36.98 10.56 -0.51
C PRO A 127 -35.99 9.44 -0.16
N GLY A 128 -36.48 8.34 0.43
CA GLY A 128 -35.63 7.26 0.94
C GLY A 128 -34.76 6.53 -0.09
N GLU A 129 -35.01 6.71 -1.39
CA GLU A 129 -34.22 6.13 -2.49
C GLU A 129 -33.30 7.16 -3.19
N HIS A 130 -33.49 8.45 -2.94
CA HIS A 130 -32.79 9.56 -3.63
C HIS A 130 -32.51 10.72 -2.65
N ALA A 131 -32.05 10.38 -1.44
CA ALA A 131 -31.76 11.35 -0.40
C ALA A 131 -30.48 12.14 -0.72
N ARG A 132 -30.40 13.39 -0.26
CA ARG A 132 -29.24 14.26 -0.45
C ARG A 132 -28.49 14.40 0.87
N PRO A 133 -27.16 14.21 0.90
CA PRO A 133 -26.37 14.40 2.11
C PRO A 133 -26.35 15.88 2.51
N VAL A 134 -26.54 16.15 3.80
CA VAL A 134 -26.63 17.52 4.35
C VAL A 134 -25.64 17.79 5.48
N ALA A 135 -25.22 16.76 6.22
CA ALA A 135 -24.24 16.90 7.30
C ALA A 135 -23.45 15.60 7.53
N LEU A 136 -22.30 15.71 8.18
CA LEU A 136 -21.46 14.59 8.61
C LEU A 136 -21.19 14.69 10.12
N ASP A 137 -21.62 13.69 10.90
CA ASP A 137 -21.08 13.48 12.24
C ASP A 137 -19.70 12.82 12.14
N ARG A 138 -18.66 13.62 12.37
CA ARG A 138 -17.27 13.21 12.19
C ARG A 138 -16.71 12.35 13.31
N ALA A 139 -17.40 12.20 14.44
CA ALA A 139 -16.79 11.64 15.65
C ALA A 139 -16.27 10.20 15.45
N ALA A 140 -16.98 9.36 14.72
CA ALA A 140 -16.55 7.99 14.44
C ALA A 140 -15.43 7.94 13.39
N LEU A 141 -15.54 8.73 12.31
CA LEU A 141 -14.54 8.82 11.25
C LEU A 141 -13.19 9.32 11.77
N ASP A 142 -13.19 10.38 12.57
CA ASP A 142 -11.96 10.95 13.13
C ASP A 142 -11.28 9.94 14.07
N ARG A 143 -12.05 9.26 14.95
CA ARG A 143 -11.52 8.18 15.81
C ARG A 143 -10.95 7.01 15.00
N ALA A 144 -11.55 6.68 13.87
CA ALA A 144 -11.06 5.62 12.99
C ALA A 144 -9.74 6.05 12.33
N LEU A 145 -9.66 7.26 11.79
CA LEU A 145 -8.43 7.80 11.17
C LEU A 145 -7.29 7.98 12.17
N ASP A 146 -7.58 8.24 13.45
CA ASP A 146 -6.56 8.31 14.49
C ASP A 146 -5.92 6.95 14.79
N ARG A 147 -6.66 5.86 14.58
CA ARG A 147 -6.23 4.49 14.91
C ARG A 147 -5.75 3.70 13.70
N HIS A 148 -6.23 4.04 12.51
CA HIS A 148 -6.04 3.27 11.29
C HIS A 148 -5.53 4.16 10.15
N GLU A 149 -4.71 3.57 9.28
CA GLU A 149 -4.22 4.24 8.07
C GLU A 149 -5.29 4.27 6.98
N VAL A 150 -6.21 3.31 7.01
CA VAL A 150 -7.25 3.13 6.01
C VAL A 150 -8.62 2.98 6.68
N VAL A 151 -9.60 3.74 6.23
CA VAL A 151 -11.01 3.60 6.60
C VAL A 151 -11.81 3.31 5.33
N VAL A 152 -12.38 2.12 5.23
CA VAL A 152 -13.20 1.71 4.09
C VAL A 152 -14.68 1.91 4.44
N VAL A 153 -15.44 2.58 3.57
CA VAL A 153 -16.82 2.98 3.86
C VAL A 153 -17.74 2.68 2.68
N PRO A 154 -19.02 2.34 2.91
CA PRO A 154 -20.02 2.25 1.86
C PRO A 154 -20.32 3.65 1.30
N GLY A 155 -20.72 3.73 0.04
CA GLY A 155 -21.00 4.97 -0.69
C GLY A 155 -22.47 5.23 -1.03
N PHE A 156 -23.41 4.31 -0.80
CA PHE A 156 -24.77 4.42 -1.33
C PHE A 156 -25.80 4.81 -0.28
N GLY A 157 -25.51 4.54 1.00
CA GLY A 157 -26.41 4.80 2.11
C GLY A 157 -26.07 6.05 2.93
N ALA A 158 -27.09 6.64 3.54
CA ALA A 158 -27.01 7.70 4.54
C ALA A 158 -28.08 7.48 5.62
N VAL A 159 -28.15 8.38 6.61
CA VAL A 159 -29.09 8.32 7.74
C VAL A 159 -30.05 9.50 7.68
N ALA A 160 -31.35 9.23 7.67
CA ALA A 160 -32.38 10.26 7.76
C ALA A 160 -32.52 10.81 9.20
N ALA A 161 -33.23 11.94 9.35
CA ALA A 161 -33.44 12.59 10.65
C ALA A 161 -34.12 11.69 11.71
N ASP A 162 -34.89 10.69 11.29
CA ASP A 162 -35.54 9.70 12.16
C ASP A 162 -34.65 8.48 12.47
N GLY A 163 -33.39 8.50 12.03
CA GLY A 163 -32.41 7.44 12.25
C GLY A 163 -32.54 6.26 11.29
N ARG A 164 -33.44 6.27 10.30
CA ARG A 164 -33.50 5.20 9.29
C ARG A 164 -32.41 5.35 8.24
N VAL A 165 -31.99 4.22 7.67
CA VAL A 165 -31.10 4.22 6.49
C VAL A 165 -31.92 4.67 5.29
N VAL A 166 -31.32 5.52 4.46
CA VAL A 166 -31.82 5.97 3.16
C VAL A 166 -30.73 5.81 2.10
N LEU A 167 -31.11 5.76 0.83
CA LEU A 167 -30.20 5.64 -0.31
C LEU A 167 -30.04 7.00 -0.98
N MET A 168 -28.84 7.29 -1.49
CA MET A 168 -28.51 8.55 -2.19
C MET A 168 -28.74 8.49 -3.71
N GLY A 169 -29.48 7.49 -4.20
CA GLY A 169 -29.78 7.35 -5.63
C GLY A 169 -28.56 6.96 -6.48
N ARG A 170 -28.76 6.96 -7.81
CA ARG A 170 -27.73 6.47 -8.75
C ARG A 170 -26.42 7.26 -8.63
N GLY A 171 -25.34 6.51 -8.48
CA GLY A 171 -23.99 7.01 -8.23
C GLY A 171 -23.83 7.77 -6.92
N GLY A 172 -24.65 7.43 -5.93
CA GLY A 172 -24.47 7.85 -4.54
C GLY A 172 -23.02 7.69 -4.06
N SER A 173 -22.29 6.66 -4.51
CA SER A 173 -20.89 6.47 -4.09
C SER A 173 -19.93 7.54 -4.59
N ASP A 174 -20.13 8.09 -5.79
CA ASP A 174 -19.37 9.26 -6.26
C ASP A 174 -19.73 10.50 -5.41
N LEU A 175 -21.03 10.66 -5.10
CA LEU A 175 -21.54 11.75 -4.26
C LEU A 175 -20.99 11.67 -2.81
N THR A 176 -20.93 10.49 -2.20
CA THR A 176 -20.36 10.27 -0.87
C THR A 176 -18.89 10.63 -0.82
N ALA A 177 -18.10 10.20 -1.80
CA ALA A 177 -16.68 10.51 -1.83
C ALA A 177 -16.43 12.03 -1.88
N LEU A 178 -17.18 12.73 -2.73
CA LEU A 178 -17.12 14.19 -2.85
C LEU A 178 -17.65 14.91 -1.61
N PHE A 179 -18.73 14.42 -1.02
CA PHE A 179 -19.28 14.97 0.22
C PHE A 179 -18.29 14.83 1.38
N LEU A 180 -17.73 13.64 1.59
CA LEU A 180 -16.72 13.40 2.62
C LEU A 180 -15.50 14.31 2.43
N ALA A 181 -15.00 14.44 1.20
CA ALA A 181 -13.87 15.33 0.92
C ALA A 181 -14.21 16.81 1.20
N ALA A 182 -15.41 17.26 0.87
CA ALA A 182 -15.86 18.61 1.18
C ALA A 182 -15.91 18.87 2.70
N GLU A 183 -16.52 17.95 3.46
CA GLU A 183 -16.67 18.08 4.92
C GLU A 183 -15.35 17.93 5.69
N LEU A 184 -14.37 17.28 5.09
CA LEU A 184 -13.00 17.18 5.59
C LEU A 184 -12.11 18.36 5.16
N GLY A 185 -12.61 19.27 4.31
CA GLY A 185 -11.84 20.41 3.80
C GLY A 185 -10.70 20.02 2.86
N LEU A 186 -10.83 18.90 2.16
CA LEU A 186 -9.87 18.46 1.14
C LEU A 186 -10.07 19.23 -0.16
N ASP A 187 -9.07 19.20 -1.05
CA ASP A 187 -9.07 19.93 -2.32
C ASP A 187 -9.28 19.03 -3.55
N HIS A 188 -9.30 17.71 -3.37
CA HIS A 188 -9.53 16.74 -4.44
C HIS A 188 -10.05 15.38 -3.94
N VAL A 189 -10.64 14.63 -4.87
CA VAL A 189 -11.05 13.22 -4.73
C VAL A 189 -10.50 12.41 -5.90
N GLN A 190 -10.09 11.16 -5.63
CA GLN A 190 -9.70 10.21 -6.67
C GLN A 190 -10.85 9.25 -6.97
N LEU A 191 -11.38 9.27 -8.19
CA LEU A 191 -12.34 8.29 -8.69
C LEU A 191 -11.58 7.24 -9.50
N VAL A 192 -11.45 6.04 -8.93
CA VAL A 192 -10.85 4.89 -9.59
C VAL A 192 -11.91 4.17 -10.41
N LYS A 193 -11.66 4.09 -11.72
CA LYS A 193 -12.55 3.55 -12.75
C LYS A 193 -11.75 2.58 -13.64
N ASP A 194 -12.45 1.87 -14.49
CA ASP A 194 -11.91 0.96 -15.52
C ASP A 194 -11.32 1.70 -16.73
N VAL A 195 -11.54 3.01 -16.81
CA VAL A 195 -10.92 3.92 -17.76
C VAL A 195 -9.91 4.84 -17.05
N ASP A 196 -8.86 5.21 -17.76
CA ASP A 196 -7.74 6.03 -17.27
C ASP A 196 -8.01 7.55 -17.33
N GLY A 197 -9.23 7.96 -17.70
CA GLY A 197 -9.62 9.36 -17.76
C GLY A 197 -10.96 9.60 -18.46
N LEU A 198 -11.27 10.87 -18.66
CA LEU A 198 -12.39 11.35 -19.44
C LEU A 198 -11.98 11.46 -20.91
N TYR A 199 -12.85 11.02 -21.81
CA TYR A 199 -12.63 11.05 -23.25
C TYR A 199 -13.69 11.90 -23.95
N ASP A 200 -13.37 12.37 -25.16
CA ASP A 200 -14.31 13.11 -26.02
C ASP A 200 -15.45 12.23 -26.57
N ARG A 201 -15.28 10.91 -26.53
CA ARG A 201 -16.23 9.84 -26.90
C ARG A 201 -15.83 8.54 -26.20
N ASP A 202 -16.65 7.50 -26.29
CA ASP A 202 -16.35 6.21 -25.64
C ASP A 202 -15.09 5.55 -26.24
N PRO A 203 -13.99 5.38 -25.47
CA PRO A 203 -12.75 4.77 -25.95
C PRO A 203 -12.88 3.26 -26.23
N ASN A 204 -13.90 2.59 -25.70
CA ASN A 204 -14.16 1.18 -26.00
C ASN A 204 -14.84 1.00 -27.37
N ALA A 205 -15.56 2.03 -27.83
CA ALA A 205 -16.27 2.01 -29.11
C ALA A 205 -15.44 2.62 -30.25
N ASP A 206 -14.59 3.61 -29.96
CA ASP A 206 -13.77 4.32 -30.96
C ASP A 206 -12.29 4.38 -30.50
N PRO A 207 -11.37 3.62 -31.14
CA PRO A 207 -9.93 3.71 -30.86
C PRO A 207 -9.31 5.09 -31.13
N GLY A 208 -10.00 5.96 -31.89
CA GLY A 208 -9.61 7.35 -32.12
C GLY A 208 -10.04 8.32 -31.03
N ALA A 209 -10.66 7.84 -29.94
CA ALA A 209 -11.06 8.66 -28.81
C ALA A 209 -9.87 9.42 -28.21
N ARG A 210 -10.10 10.67 -27.84
CA ARG A 210 -9.09 11.57 -27.29
C ARG A 210 -9.35 11.79 -25.81
N ARG A 211 -8.32 11.63 -24.98
CA ARG A 211 -8.41 11.77 -23.52
C ARG A 211 -8.10 13.20 -23.09
N TYR A 212 -8.83 13.69 -22.10
CA TYR A 212 -8.54 14.96 -21.45
C TYR A 212 -7.47 14.77 -20.36
N ASP A 213 -6.43 15.59 -20.35
CA ASP A 213 -5.55 15.70 -19.17
C ASP A 213 -6.22 16.58 -18.09
N ARG A 214 -6.99 17.58 -18.54
CA ARG A 214 -7.77 18.49 -17.71
C ARG A 214 -9.09 18.83 -18.38
N ALA A 215 -10.19 18.80 -17.64
CA ALA A 215 -11.51 19.19 -18.12
C ALA A 215 -12.21 20.11 -17.10
N SER A 216 -13.05 21.01 -17.57
CA SER A 216 -13.91 21.79 -16.67
C SER A 216 -15.08 20.95 -16.15
N TRP A 217 -15.69 21.35 -15.03
CA TRP A 217 -16.93 20.70 -14.57
C TRP A 217 -18.04 20.76 -15.62
N ALA A 218 -18.14 21.87 -16.37
CA ALA A 218 -19.11 22.04 -17.44
C ALA A 218 -18.89 21.04 -18.59
N GLU A 219 -17.63 20.84 -19.02
CA GLU A 219 -17.31 19.84 -20.05
C GLU A 219 -17.54 18.42 -19.54
N ALA A 220 -17.15 18.12 -18.31
CA ALA A 220 -17.41 16.80 -17.72
C ALA A 220 -18.92 16.47 -17.69
N LYS A 221 -19.76 17.46 -17.35
CA LYS A 221 -21.22 17.35 -17.41
C LYS A 221 -21.74 17.17 -18.84
N ALA A 222 -21.21 17.95 -19.79
CA ALA A 222 -21.63 17.91 -21.19
C ALA A 222 -21.26 16.60 -21.90
N LEU A 223 -20.13 16.00 -21.53
CA LEU A 223 -19.67 14.73 -22.09
C LEU A 223 -20.56 13.54 -21.66
N GLY A 224 -21.39 13.71 -20.62
CA GLY A 224 -22.64 12.97 -20.42
C GLY A 224 -22.56 11.44 -20.31
N GLY A 225 -21.37 10.84 -20.36
CA GLY A 225 -21.17 9.41 -20.59
C GLY A 225 -21.30 8.51 -19.35
N GLY A 226 -21.94 8.97 -18.28
CA GLY A 226 -22.14 8.17 -17.06
C GLY A 226 -20.88 7.89 -16.23
N LEU A 227 -19.71 8.39 -16.64
CA LEU A 227 -18.44 8.14 -15.95
C LEU A 227 -18.39 8.75 -14.54
N VAL A 228 -18.87 9.99 -14.39
CA VAL A 228 -19.09 10.68 -13.11
C VAL A 228 -20.51 11.25 -13.13
N GLN A 229 -21.27 11.05 -12.04
CA GLN A 229 -22.65 11.50 -12.00
C GLN A 229 -22.78 13.04 -11.96
N PRO A 230 -23.80 13.63 -12.64
CA PRO A 230 -24.02 15.08 -12.66
C PRO A 230 -24.16 15.72 -11.27
N GLU A 231 -24.93 15.11 -10.36
CA GLU A 231 -25.13 15.67 -9.01
C GLU A 231 -23.81 15.72 -8.22
N ALA A 232 -22.94 14.74 -8.43
CA ALA A 232 -21.61 14.71 -7.83
C ALA A 232 -20.72 15.82 -8.41
N LEU A 233 -20.78 16.05 -9.73
CA LEU A 233 -20.06 17.16 -10.38
C LEU A 233 -20.59 18.54 -9.94
N ASP A 234 -21.90 18.68 -9.74
CA ASP A 234 -22.50 19.92 -9.22
C ASP A 234 -22.03 20.21 -7.79
N LEU A 235 -21.97 19.18 -6.93
CA LEU A 235 -21.37 19.32 -5.60
C LEU A 235 -19.88 19.69 -5.69
N ALA A 236 -19.13 19.04 -6.57
CA ALA A 236 -17.71 19.32 -6.78
C ALA A 236 -17.49 20.77 -7.21
N GLU A 237 -18.27 21.28 -8.16
CA GLU A 237 -18.22 22.66 -8.62
C GLU A 237 -18.60 23.64 -7.51
N ALA A 238 -19.71 23.40 -6.81
CA ALA A 238 -20.19 24.25 -5.72
C ALA A 238 -19.19 24.35 -4.56
N ARG A 239 -18.47 23.25 -4.27
CA ARG A 239 -17.45 23.18 -3.22
C ARG A 239 -16.03 23.42 -3.74
N ARG A 240 -15.86 23.69 -5.04
CA ARG A 240 -14.56 23.85 -5.73
C ARG A 240 -13.59 22.67 -5.54
N LEU A 241 -14.11 21.46 -5.46
CA LEU A 241 -13.34 20.22 -5.38
C LEU A 241 -12.87 19.77 -6.76
N ARG A 242 -11.59 19.39 -6.86
CA ARG A 242 -11.08 18.72 -8.06
C ARG A 242 -11.43 17.24 -8.05
N VAL A 243 -11.76 16.69 -9.21
CA VAL A 243 -12.03 15.26 -9.36
C VAL A 243 -10.97 14.64 -10.25
N GLU A 244 -10.17 13.72 -9.72
CA GLU A 244 -9.22 12.95 -10.50
C GLU A 244 -9.87 11.66 -10.96
N VAL A 245 -10.04 11.48 -12.27
CA VAL A 245 -10.49 10.21 -12.86
C VAL A 245 -9.26 9.44 -13.33
N ARG A 246 -9.08 8.22 -12.81
CA ARG A 246 -7.92 7.37 -13.08
C ARG A 246 -8.31 5.90 -13.06
N ASN A 247 -7.41 5.05 -13.55
CA ASN A 247 -7.49 3.59 -13.37
C ASN A 247 -6.43 3.08 -12.37
N HIS A 248 -6.31 1.75 -12.31
CA HIS A 248 -5.26 1.04 -11.58
C HIS A 248 -3.88 1.32 -12.21
N ALA A 249 -3.31 2.47 -11.87
CA ALA A 249 -1.87 2.72 -11.95
C ALA A 249 -1.21 2.69 -13.35
N ASP A 250 -1.87 3.23 -14.38
CA ASP A 250 -1.20 3.57 -15.66
C ASP A 250 -0.44 4.92 -15.60
N GLY A 251 -0.48 5.61 -14.46
CA GLY A 251 0.14 6.93 -14.27
C GLY A 251 -0.62 8.09 -14.92
N HIS A 252 -1.54 7.79 -15.82
CA HIS A 252 -2.43 8.75 -16.47
C HIS A 252 -3.69 9.02 -15.65
N ARG A 253 -4.22 10.24 -15.77
CA ARG A 253 -5.48 10.67 -15.16
C ARG A 253 -6.03 11.90 -15.84
N THR A 254 -7.34 12.10 -15.76
CA THR A 254 -7.98 13.40 -16.02
C THR A 254 -8.22 14.13 -14.72
N VAL A 255 -7.89 15.42 -14.66
CA VAL A 255 -8.29 16.31 -13.56
C VAL A 255 -9.46 17.18 -13.99
N ILE A 256 -10.62 17.01 -13.34
CA ILE A 256 -11.81 17.84 -13.53
C ILE A 256 -11.77 19.01 -12.54
N GLY A 257 -11.91 20.25 -13.00
CA GLY A 257 -11.83 21.44 -12.14
C GLY A 257 -12.15 22.78 -12.83
N ALA A 258 -11.50 23.87 -12.39
CA ALA A 258 -11.79 25.25 -12.81
C ALA A 258 -11.26 25.64 -14.22
N GLY A 259 -11.10 24.68 -15.13
CA GLY A 259 -10.63 24.96 -16.49
C GLY A 259 -10.41 23.68 -17.30
N SER A 260 -10.09 23.85 -18.59
CA SER A 260 -9.96 22.77 -19.55
C SER A 260 -8.66 22.81 -20.32
N ALA A 261 -8.27 21.67 -20.88
CA ALA A 261 -7.32 21.57 -21.98
C ALA A 261 -7.94 20.73 -23.11
N PRO A 262 -7.64 21.03 -24.40
CA PRO A 262 -8.10 20.19 -25.50
C PRO A 262 -7.70 18.72 -25.29
N PRO A 263 -8.59 17.76 -25.58
CA PRO A 263 -8.27 16.35 -25.40
C PRO A 263 -7.16 15.94 -26.38
N ARG A 264 -6.39 14.92 -26.06
CA ARG A 264 -5.24 14.47 -26.88
C ARG A 264 -5.43 13.01 -27.31
N PRO A 265 -4.95 12.63 -28.49
CA PRO A 265 -4.90 11.21 -28.85
C PRO A 265 -4.13 10.43 -27.79
N VAL A 266 -4.68 9.31 -27.35
CA VAL A 266 -3.95 8.38 -26.48
C VAL A 266 -3.08 7.51 -27.37
N GLN A 267 -1.77 7.58 -27.18
CA GLN A 267 -0.85 6.63 -27.81
C GLN A 267 -1.01 5.30 -27.07
N PRO A 268 -1.50 4.22 -27.71
CA PRO A 268 -1.58 2.93 -27.06
C PRO A 268 -0.16 2.45 -26.75
N SER A 269 0.19 2.39 -25.47
CA SER A 269 1.43 1.74 -25.03
C SER A 269 1.16 0.25 -24.89
N GLY A 270 1.87 -0.58 -25.66
CA GLY A 270 1.92 -2.01 -25.42
C GLY A 270 2.41 -2.33 -24.00
N PRO A 271 2.11 -3.53 -23.47
CA PRO A 271 2.48 -3.91 -22.11
C PRO A 271 3.99 -3.76 -21.88
N LEU A 272 4.37 -3.46 -20.65
CA LEU A 272 5.75 -3.46 -20.22
C LEU A 272 6.21 -4.90 -20.00
N ARG A 273 7.40 -5.21 -20.49
CA ARG A 273 7.97 -6.55 -20.42
C ARG A 273 8.63 -6.73 -19.07
N VAL A 274 8.15 -7.67 -18.26
CA VAL A 274 8.63 -7.91 -16.89
C VAL A 274 9.29 -9.27 -16.80
N ALA A 275 10.53 -9.28 -16.30
CA ALA A 275 11.20 -10.50 -15.88
C ALA A 275 11.07 -10.66 -14.37
N VAL A 276 10.87 -11.89 -13.89
CA VAL A 276 10.82 -12.21 -12.45
C VAL A 276 12.00 -13.11 -12.11
N ALA A 277 12.73 -12.81 -11.06
CA ALA A 277 13.80 -13.66 -10.55
C ALA A 277 13.47 -14.14 -9.15
N GLY A 278 13.25 -15.44 -9.01
CA GLY A 278 12.74 -16.04 -7.78
C GLY A 278 11.24 -16.28 -7.85
N CYS A 279 10.85 -17.54 -7.69
CA CYS A 279 9.46 -17.99 -7.64
C CYS A 279 9.20 -18.77 -6.34
N GLY A 280 9.64 -18.18 -5.22
CA GLY A 280 9.36 -18.65 -3.87
C GLY A 280 8.09 -18.02 -3.31
N VAL A 281 7.99 -17.85 -2.00
CA VAL A 281 6.82 -17.26 -1.34
C VAL A 281 6.52 -15.85 -1.87
N VAL A 282 7.48 -14.91 -1.77
CA VAL A 282 7.29 -13.52 -2.21
C VAL A 282 7.17 -13.41 -3.73
N GLY A 283 8.14 -13.96 -4.48
CA GLY A 283 8.15 -13.90 -5.94
C GLY A 283 6.95 -14.59 -6.59
N GLY A 284 6.48 -15.72 -6.05
CA GLY A 284 5.26 -16.38 -6.49
C GLY A 284 3.99 -15.59 -6.15
N GLY A 285 3.95 -14.93 -4.98
CA GLY A 285 2.90 -13.98 -4.63
C GLY A 285 2.82 -12.81 -5.63
N ALA A 286 3.94 -12.18 -5.94
CA ALA A 286 4.01 -11.09 -6.93
C ALA A 286 3.60 -11.59 -8.33
N LEU A 287 4.16 -12.74 -8.77
CA LEU A 287 3.86 -13.33 -10.07
C LEU A 287 2.37 -13.64 -10.26
N SER A 288 1.68 -14.10 -9.22
CA SER A 288 0.23 -14.35 -9.27
C SER A 288 -0.60 -13.11 -9.60
N ARG A 289 -0.11 -11.92 -9.25
CA ARG A 289 -0.74 -10.64 -9.57
C ARG A 289 -0.35 -10.14 -10.96
N LEU A 290 0.89 -10.39 -11.40
CA LEU A 290 1.39 -9.95 -12.69
C LEU A 290 0.78 -10.68 -13.89
N LEU A 291 0.55 -11.99 -13.79
CA LEU A 291 0.08 -12.78 -14.93
C LEU A 291 -1.34 -12.42 -15.40
N GLY A 292 -2.11 -11.71 -14.58
CA GLY A 292 -3.44 -11.19 -14.94
C GLY A 292 -3.48 -9.68 -15.23
N ASP A 293 -2.34 -8.98 -15.11
CA ASP A 293 -2.28 -7.54 -15.25
C ASP A 293 -1.97 -7.14 -16.69
N ARG A 294 -2.91 -6.44 -17.35
CA ARG A 294 -2.81 -6.06 -18.76
C ARG A 294 -1.68 -5.06 -19.04
N ARG A 295 -1.16 -4.40 -18.00
CA ARG A 295 -0.02 -3.47 -18.10
C ARG A 295 1.30 -4.21 -18.32
N PHE A 296 1.37 -5.50 -17.99
CA PHE A 296 2.60 -6.26 -17.96
C PHE A 296 2.53 -7.51 -18.83
N GLU A 297 3.62 -7.78 -19.54
CA GLU A 297 3.89 -9.05 -20.18
C GLU A 297 5.01 -9.73 -19.40
N VAL A 298 4.71 -10.82 -18.70
CA VAL A 298 5.77 -11.59 -18.02
C VAL A 298 6.57 -12.36 -19.07
N VAL A 299 7.79 -11.92 -19.32
CA VAL A 299 8.64 -12.51 -20.38
C VAL A 299 9.44 -13.70 -19.89
N GLY A 300 9.65 -13.87 -18.58
CA GLY A 300 10.36 -15.03 -18.04
C GLY A 300 10.49 -15.02 -16.52
N VAL A 301 10.74 -16.20 -15.97
CA VAL A 301 10.85 -16.42 -14.52
C VAL A 301 12.12 -17.25 -14.23
N LEU A 302 13.11 -16.61 -13.61
CA LEU A 302 14.36 -17.28 -13.21
C LEU A 302 14.15 -18.08 -11.93
N VAL A 303 14.47 -19.37 -11.98
CA VAL A 303 14.39 -20.32 -10.87
C VAL A 303 15.58 -21.27 -10.90
N ARG A 304 15.95 -21.85 -9.74
CA ARG A 304 17.06 -22.83 -9.68
C ARG A 304 16.81 -24.10 -10.49
N ASP A 305 15.56 -24.56 -10.49
CA ASP A 305 15.14 -25.80 -11.14
C ASP A 305 13.76 -25.58 -11.81
N PRO A 306 13.71 -25.48 -13.16
CA PRO A 306 12.47 -25.33 -13.91
C PRO A 306 11.55 -26.55 -13.86
N ALA A 307 12.07 -27.75 -13.57
CA ALA A 307 11.27 -28.98 -13.49
C ALA A 307 10.53 -29.11 -12.15
N ARG A 308 10.99 -28.41 -11.10
CA ARG A 308 10.34 -28.43 -9.79
C ARG A 308 8.98 -27.71 -9.84
N PRO A 309 7.88 -28.35 -9.38
CA PRO A 309 6.57 -27.71 -9.27
C PRO A 309 6.61 -26.42 -8.45
N ARG A 310 5.83 -25.43 -8.90
CA ARG A 310 5.74 -24.11 -8.27
C ARG A 310 4.32 -23.88 -7.78
N ASP A 311 4.20 -23.48 -6.53
CA ASP A 311 2.95 -23.02 -5.94
C ASP A 311 2.80 -21.52 -6.17
N VAL A 312 2.20 -21.16 -7.31
CA VAL A 312 1.81 -19.79 -7.63
C VAL A 312 0.29 -19.70 -7.53
N PRO A 313 -0.27 -18.93 -6.56
CA PRO A 313 -1.71 -18.90 -6.33
C PRO A 313 -2.50 -18.55 -7.59
N GLY A 314 -3.51 -19.35 -7.93
CA GLY A 314 -4.40 -19.07 -9.06
C GLY A 314 -3.77 -19.24 -10.45
N VAL A 315 -2.54 -19.76 -10.55
CA VAL A 315 -1.83 -19.94 -11.83
C VAL A 315 -1.58 -21.43 -12.07
N ALA A 316 -1.98 -21.94 -13.22
CA ALA A 316 -1.73 -23.33 -13.57
C ALA A 316 -0.25 -23.56 -13.92
N ALA A 317 0.30 -24.71 -13.54
CA ALA A 317 1.69 -25.06 -13.82
C ALA A 317 2.01 -25.07 -15.33
N ALA A 318 1.02 -25.41 -16.18
CA ALA A 318 1.16 -25.41 -17.63
C ALA A 318 1.38 -24.00 -18.21
N ASP A 319 0.76 -22.97 -17.62
CA ASP A 319 0.92 -21.58 -18.05
C ASP A 319 2.27 -21.01 -17.62
N LEU A 320 2.81 -21.51 -16.50
CA LEU A 320 4.09 -21.07 -15.96
C LEU A 320 5.29 -21.73 -16.65
N ALA A 321 5.18 -23.01 -17.02
CA ALA A 321 6.30 -23.81 -17.54
C ALA A 321 7.09 -23.15 -18.70
N PRO A 322 6.46 -22.50 -19.71
CA PRO A 322 7.17 -21.83 -20.80
C PRO A 322 8.00 -20.61 -20.35
N LEU A 323 7.66 -20.02 -19.21
CA LEU A 323 8.33 -18.84 -18.68
C LEU A 323 9.57 -19.20 -17.87
N LEU A 324 9.63 -20.42 -17.31
CA LEU A 324 10.70 -20.83 -16.40
C LEU A 324 12.06 -20.95 -17.12
N THR A 325 13.10 -20.46 -16.47
CA THR A 325 14.50 -20.63 -16.90
C THR A 325 15.42 -20.78 -15.69
N ALA A 326 16.51 -21.52 -15.84
CA ALA A 326 17.59 -21.58 -14.85
C ALA A 326 18.77 -20.66 -15.17
N ASP A 327 18.74 -20.02 -16.35
CA ASP A 327 19.82 -19.17 -16.82
C ASP A 327 19.42 -17.69 -16.80
N ALA A 328 20.20 -16.92 -16.04
CA ALA A 328 20.05 -15.47 -15.90
C ALA A 328 20.34 -14.73 -17.21
N ALA A 329 21.29 -15.20 -18.02
CA ALA A 329 21.58 -14.58 -19.32
C ALA A 329 20.37 -14.75 -20.26
N THR A 330 19.86 -15.97 -20.39
CA THR A 330 18.63 -16.27 -21.12
C THR A 330 17.45 -15.41 -20.63
N LEU A 331 17.28 -15.21 -19.32
CA LEU A 331 16.22 -14.35 -18.79
C LEU A 331 16.36 -12.90 -19.31
N LEU A 332 17.55 -12.33 -19.22
CA LEU A 332 17.81 -10.94 -19.62
C LEU A 332 17.84 -10.77 -21.16
N ASP A 333 18.17 -11.81 -21.92
CA ASP A 333 18.15 -11.81 -23.39
C ASP A 333 16.72 -11.74 -23.94
N ARG A 334 15.71 -12.03 -23.10
CA ARG A 334 14.32 -11.69 -23.39
C ARG A 334 14.05 -10.20 -23.33
N ALA A 335 15.04 -9.33 -23.07
CA ALA A 335 14.94 -7.86 -23.09
C ALA A 335 13.76 -7.29 -22.28
N PRO A 336 13.67 -7.58 -20.97
CA PRO A 336 12.66 -6.98 -20.11
C PRO A 336 12.84 -5.46 -19.99
N ASP A 337 11.75 -4.71 -19.84
CA ASP A 337 11.77 -3.31 -19.42
C ASP A 337 12.10 -3.20 -17.91
N ILE A 338 11.58 -4.14 -17.12
CA ILE A 338 11.72 -4.17 -15.66
C ILE A 338 12.04 -5.59 -15.18
N LEU A 339 12.98 -5.71 -14.24
CA LEU A 339 13.27 -6.92 -13.49
C LEU A 339 12.71 -6.80 -12.07
N LEU A 340 11.84 -7.74 -11.70
CA LEU A 340 11.42 -7.97 -10.34
C LEU A 340 12.32 -9.06 -9.72
N GLU A 341 13.19 -8.67 -8.79
CA GLU A 341 14.18 -9.55 -8.16
C GLU A 341 13.76 -9.92 -6.73
N ALA A 342 13.66 -11.23 -6.47
CA ALA A 342 13.23 -11.82 -5.21
C ALA A 342 13.98 -13.15 -4.94
N LEU A 343 15.25 -13.24 -5.33
CA LEU A 343 16.09 -14.37 -4.94
C LEU A 343 16.44 -14.26 -3.45
N SER A 344 16.77 -15.40 -2.84
CA SER A 344 17.26 -15.44 -1.45
C SER A 344 18.79 -15.34 -1.36
N GLU A 345 19.50 -15.55 -2.46
CA GLU A 345 20.97 -15.61 -2.47
C GLU A 345 21.58 -14.23 -2.73
N ALA A 346 22.45 -13.77 -1.83
CA ALA A 346 23.08 -12.45 -1.91
C ALA A 346 23.95 -12.26 -3.15
N GLY A 347 24.79 -13.25 -3.47
CA GLY A 347 25.76 -13.17 -4.57
C GLY A 347 25.09 -13.18 -5.94
N ALA A 348 24.25 -14.19 -6.20
CA ALA A 348 23.50 -14.31 -7.43
C ALA A 348 22.54 -13.12 -7.65
N GLY A 349 21.80 -12.70 -6.63
CA GLY A 349 20.91 -11.54 -6.70
C GLY A 349 21.67 -10.26 -7.08
N HIS A 350 22.78 -9.98 -6.40
CA HIS A 350 23.59 -8.79 -6.67
C HIS A 350 24.17 -8.79 -8.09
N ALA A 351 24.66 -9.95 -8.57
CA ALA A 351 25.17 -10.09 -9.92
C ALA A 351 24.07 -9.85 -10.98
N LEU A 352 22.89 -10.40 -10.76
CA LEU A 352 21.74 -10.24 -11.65
C LEU A 352 21.26 -8.79 -11.71
N ILE A 353 21.12 -8.11 -10.56
CA ILE A 353 20.75 -6.69 -10.50
C ILE A 353 21.74 -5.86 -11.32
N ARG A 354 23.05 -6.06 -11.13
CA ARG A 354 24.07 -5.33 -11.91
C ARG A 354 23.99 -5.63 -13.41
N ALA A 355 23.74 -6.88 -13.79
CA ALA A 355 23.61 -7.26 -15.19
C ALA A 355 22.38 -6.61 -15.85
N ALA A 356 21.25 -6.54 -15.14
CA ALA A 356 20.04 -5.86 -15.60
C ALA A 356 20.27 -4.35 -15.77
N LEU A 357 20.80 -3.68 -14.73
CA LEU A 357 21.06 -2.24 -14.77
C LEU A 357 21.98 -1.83 -15.92
N ARG A 358 23.03 -2.61 -16.21
CA ARG A 358 23.92 -2.37 -17.37
C ARG A 358 23.21 -2.42 -18.72
N ARG A 359 22.10 -3.15 -18.82
CA ARG A 359 21.27 -3.22 -20.02
C ARG A 359 20.20 -2.12 -20.06
N GLY A 360 20.21 -1.18 -19.09
CA GLY A 360 19.20 -0.15 -18.96
C GLY A 360 17.84 -0.70 -18.53
N VAL A 361 17.81 -1.84 -17.84
CA VAL A 361 16.58 -2.47 -17.29
C VAL A 361 16.32 -1.89 -15.90
N ASP A 362 15.10 -1.43 -15.62
CA ASP A 362 14.74 -0.98 -14.27
C ASP A 362 14.60 -2.18 -13.33
N VAL A 363 14.90 -2.03 -12.04
CA VAL A 363 14.90 -3.14 -11.09
C VAL A 363 14.09 -2.79 -9.83
N ALA A 364 13.18 -3.67 -9.44
CA ALA A 364 12.56 -3.70 -8.12
C ALA A 364 13.08 -4.93 -7.36
N SER A 365 13.70 -4.75 -6.19
CA SER A 365 14.40 -5.83 -5.48
C SER A 365 13.87 -6.04 -4.06
N GLY A 366 13.44 -7.26 -3.76
CA GLY A 366 13.16 -7.73 -2.39
C GLY A 366 14.37 -8.31 -1.66
N ASN A 367 15.50 -8.51 -2.35
CA ASN A 367 16.67 -9.16 -1.78
C ASN A 367 17.58 -8.16 -1.02
N LYS A 368 17.28 -8.00 0.28
CA LYS A 368 18.08 -7.20 1.22
C LYS A 368 19.57 -7.54 1.16
N GLN A 369 19.91 -8.82 1.12
CA GLN A 369 21.31 -9.25 1.18
C GLN A 369 22.06 -8.88 -0.09
N ALA A 370 21.41 -8.90 -1.26
CA ALA A 370 22.00 -8.48 -2.52
C ALA A 370 22.21 -6.95 -2.58
N VAL A 371 21.19 -6.18 -2.16
CA VAL A 371 21.24 -4.71 -2.18
C VAL A 371 22.28 -4.18 -1.22
N SER A 372 22.32 -4.69 0.02
CA SER A 372 23.22 -4.21 1.09
C SER A 372 24.72 -4.48 0.83
N ARG A 373 25.10 -5.19 -0.23
CA ARG A 373 26.53 -5.40 -0.56
C ARG A 373 27.20 -4.12 -1.03
N ASP A 374 26.51 -3.35 -1.87
CA ASP A 374 27.01 -2.11 -2.47
C ASP A 374 25.82 -1.25 -2.97
N PRO A 375 24.99 -0.72 -2.06
CA PRO A 375 23.80 0.04 -2.46
C PRO A 375 24.16 1.32 -3.21
N ALA A 376 25.26 1.99 -2.83
CA ALA A 376 25.74 3.19 -3.50
C ALA A 376 26.20 2.90 -4.93
N GLY A 377 27.02 1.85 -5.15
CA GLY A 377 27.46 1.47 -6.48
C GLY A 377 26.33 0.96 -7.37
N LEU A 378 25.31 0.30 -6.80
CA LEU A 378 24.11 -0.08 -7.53
C LEU A 378 23.31 1.15 -8.02
N LEU A 379 23.12 2.16 -7.18
CA LEU A 379 22.45 3.42 -7.59
C LEU A 379 23.24 4.17 -8.66
N ALA A 380 24.56 4.29 -8.48
CA ALA A 380 25.44 4.93 -9.47
C ALA A 380 25.42 4.18 -10.81
N LEU A 381 25.39 2.84 -10.77
CA LEU A 381 25.28 2.02 -11.97
C LEU A 381 23.94 2.22 -12.69
N ALA A 382 22.83 2.29 -11.94
CA ALA A 382 21.52 2.55 -12.48
C ALA A 382 21.48 3.92 -13.18
N GLU A 383 22.00 4.96 -12.53
CA GLU A 383 22.08 6.32 -13.09
C GLU A 383 22.90 6.34 -14.38
N ALA A 384 24.09 5.72 -14.38
CA ALA A 384 24.99 5.67 -15.53
C ALA A 384 24.38 5.00 -16.79
N HIS A 385 23.36 4.16 -16.61
CA HIS A 385 22.69 3.44 -17.71
C HIS A 385 21.24 3.89 -17.93
N GLY A 386 20.82 5.02 -17.34
CA GLY A 386 19.46 5.54 -17.48
C GLY A 386 18.37 4.65 -16.85
N ALA A 387 18.75 3.71 -15.99
CA ALA A 387 17.85 2.83 -15.26
C ALA A 387 17.45 3.41 -13.90
N ARG A 388 16.57 2.68 -13.20
CA ARG A 388 16.19 2.93 -11.81
C ARG A 388 16.23 1.64 -11.02
N LEU A 389 16.55 1.76 -9.75
CA LEU A 389 16.55 0.67 -8.78
C LEU A 389 15.71 1.09 -7.57
N GLN A 390 14.76 0.24 -7.20
CA GLN A 390 13.96 0.36 -6.00
C GLN A 390 14.06 -0.95 -5.19
N TRP A 391 13.88 -0.85 -3.87
CA TRP A 391 14.09 -1.98 -2.97
C TRP A 391 13.23 -1.89 -1.71
N SER A 392 12.03 -1.33 -1.80
CA SER A 392 11.16 -1.15 -0.64
C SER A 392 10.85 -2.48 0.05
N ALA A 393 10.66 -3.55 -0.71
CA ALA A 393 10.44 -4.90 -0.17
C ALA A 393 11.65 -5.48 0.59
N SER A 394 12.84 -4.90 0.47
CA SER A 394 14.05 -5.37 1.16
C SER A 394 14.05 -5.05 2.66
N VAL A 395 13.31 -4.03 3.11
CA VAL A 395 13.19 -3.69 4.54
C VAL A 395 11.78 -3.21 4.86
N GLY A 396 11.17 -3.79 5.90
CA GLY A 396 9.86 -3.38 6.38
C GLY A 396 8.71 -4.27 5.92
N GLY A 397 8.93 -5.16 4.94
CA GLY A 397 7.87 -6.03 4.41
C GLY A 397 6.81 -5.16 3.71
N GLY A 398 5.61 -5.11 4.28
CA GLY A 398 4.56 -4.16 3.87
C GLY A 398 4.66 -2.79 4.55
N ALA A 399 5.47 -2.60 5.59
CA ALA A 399 5.66 -1.28 6.20
C ALA A 399 6.49 -0.37 5.27
N PRO A 400 6.03 0.85 4.93
CA PRO A 400 6.69 1.73 3.95
C PRO A 400 7.88 2.49 4.53
N MET A 401 8.88 1.76 5.05
CA MET A 401 10.01 2.33 5.79
C MET A 401 10.98 3.12 4.91
N VAL A 402 11.29 2.56 3.74
CA VAL A 402 12.21 3.18 2.77
C VAL A 402 11.61 4.47 2.22
N GLU A 403 10.32 4.46 1.88
CA GLU A 403 9.59 5.62 1.39
C GLU A 403 9.50 6.70 2.46
N THR A 404 9.19 6.33 3.70
CA THR A 404 9.11 7.26 4.82
C THR A 404 10.46 7.97 5.06
N LEU A 405 11.57 7.22 4.98
CA LEU A 405 12.92 7.78 5.07
C LEU A 405 13.26 8.72 3.91
N ARG A 406 12.95 8.31 2.68
CA ARG A 406 13.21 9.13 1.48
C ARG A 406 12.40 10.41 1.48
N ALA A 407 11.14 10.35 1.88
CA ALA A 407 10.28 11.52 2.03
C ALA A 407 10.84 12.48 3.10
N ALA A 408 11.18 11.96 4.29
CA ALA A 408 11.76 12.77 5.35
C ALA A 408 13.09 13.44 4.92
N ARG A 409 13.93 12.73 4.15
CA ARG A 409 15.18 13.29 3.61
C ARG A 409 14.98 14.35 2.53
N ALA A 410 13.90 14.23 1.75
CA ALA A 410 13.55 15.24 0.77
C ALA A 410 13.13 16.55 1.46
N ASP A 411 12.51 16.46 2.65
CA ASP A 411 12.10 17.60 3.46
C ASP A 411 13.26 18.20 4.27
N GLY A 412 14.24 17.40 4.70
CA GLY A 412 15.43 17.88 5.40
C GLY A 412 16.33 16.78 5.97
N PRO A 413 17.42 17.13 6.67
CA PRO A 413 18.33 16.16 7.26
C PRO A 413 17.64 15.31 8.34
N VAL A 414 17.84 13.99 8.29
CA VAL A 414 17.43 13.07 9.36
C VAL A 414 18.51 13.05 10.45
N ALA A 415 18.11 13.20 11.71
CA ALA A 415 19.03 13.15 12.85
C ALA A 415 19.21 11.73 13.39
N ALA A 416 18.11 10.99 13.52
CA ALA A 416 18.11 9.65 14.08
C ALA A 416 16.83 8.86 13.73
N PHE A 417 16.84 7.55 13.97
CA PHE A 417 15.65 6.71 13.94
C PHE A 417 15.65 5.61 15.00
N GLU A 418 14.45 5.16 15.34
CA GLU A 418 14.19 3.94 16.11
C GLU A 418 13.25 3.03 15.32
N ALA A 419 13.44 1.71 15.38
CA ALA A 419 12.62 0.76 14.65
C ALA A 419 12.46 -0.59 15.38
N VAL A 420 11.36 -1.28 15.07
CA VAL A 420 11.18 -2.73 15.32
C VAL A 420 11.11 -3.40 13.96
N LEU A 421 12.01 -4.37 13.73
CA LEU A 421 12.32 -4.88 12.39
C LEU A 421 12.22 -6.41 12.25
N ASN A 422 12.07 -7.15 13.35
CA ASN A 422 12.12 -8.60 13.38
C ASN A 422 10.82 -9.18 13.98
N GLY A 423 10.01 -9.81 13.14
CA GLY A 423 8.73 -10.42 13.53
C GLY A 423 8.89 -11.65 14.41
N THR A 424 9.89 -12.49 14.15
CA THR A 424 10.20 -13.70 14.93
C THR A 424 10.52 -13.35 16.38
N VAL A 425 11.44 -12.41 16.57
CA VAL A 425 11.84 -11.90 17.89
C VAL A 425 10.67 -11.18 18.56
N ASN A 426 9.88 -10.37 17.82
CA ASN A 426 8.73 -9.69 18.39
C ASN A 426 7.68 -10.67 18.93
N PHE A 427 7.33 -11.71 18.15
CA PHE A 427 6.40 -12.75 18.59
C PHE A 427 6.92 -13.47 19.83
N MET A 428 8.19 -13.86 19.85
CA MET A 428 8.77 -14.54 21.01
C MET A 428 8.77 -13.64 22.25
N LEU A 429 9.12 -12.36 22.14
CA LEU A 429 9.08 -11.40 23.25
C LEU A 429 7.65 -11.19 23.79
N GLU A 430 6.63 -11.21 22.91
CA GLU A 430 5.23 -11.19 23.34
C GLU A 430 4.87 -12.43 24.15
N ARG A 431 5.27 -13.63 23.70
CA ARG A 431 5.01 -14.86 24.46
C ARG A 431 5.73 -14.91 25.79
N LEU A 432 7.00 -14.51 25.83
CA LEU A 432 7.78 -14.41 27.06
C LEU A 432 7.17 -13.41 28.04
N GLY A 433 6.73 -12.24 27.54
CA GLY A 433 6.07 -11.22 28.36
C GLY A 433 4.74 -11.67 28.98
N ASP A 434 4.05 -12.61 28.33
CA ASP A 434 2.84 -13.27 28.84
C ASP A 434 3.12 -14.46 29.77
N GLY A 435 4.40 -14.76 30.04
CA GLY A 435 4.83 -15.80 30.97
C GLY A 435 5.13 -17.18 30.35
N ALA A 436 5.20 -17.30 29.02
CA ALA A 436 5.65 -18.54 28.39
C ALA A 436 7.15 -18.77 28.63
N SER A 437 7.60 -20.03 28.60
CA SER A 437 9.03 -20.35 28.54
C SER A 437 9.61 -20.06 27.15
N PHE A 438 10.93 -19.94 27.06
CA PHE A 438 11.63 -19.76 25.78
C PHE A 438 11.33 -20.89 24.78
N ASP A 439 11.40 -22.14 25.22
CA ASP A 439 11.14 -23.29 24.36
C ASP A 439 9.70 -23.32 23.84
N THR A 440 8.73 -23.00 24.70
CA THR A 440 7.32 -22.89 24.30
C THR A 440 7.14 -21.76 23.29
N ALA A 441 7.69 -20.57 23.58
CA ALA A 441 7.60 -19.42 22.67
C ALA A 441 8.23 -19.72 21.31
N LEU A 442 9.37 -20.42 21.27
CA LEU A 442 10.04 -20.81 20.05
C LEU A 442 9.23 -21.87 19.26
N ALA A 443 8.66 -22.85 19.96
CA ALA A 443 7.80 -23.86 19.34
C ALA A 443 6.54 -23.23 18.75
N GLU A 444 5.91 -22.30 19.48
CA GLU A 444 4.76 -21.52 18.99
C GLU A 444 5.14 -20.65 17.79
N ALA A 445 6.31 -20.00 17.82
CA ALA A 445 6.80 -19.20 16.69
C ALA A 445 7.00 -20.05 15.43
N ARG A 446 7.56 -21.27 15.57
CA ARG A 446 7.68 -22.22 14.45
C ARG A 446 6.32 -22.69 13.94
N ALA A 447 5.41 -23.05 14.85
CA ALA A 447 4.06 -23.50 14.50
C ALA A 447 3.24 -22.41 13.77
N ALA A 448 3.43 -21.15 14.17
CA ALA A 448 2.83 -19.99 13.51
C ALA A 448 3.57 -19.56 12.23
N GLY A 449 4.70 -20.19 11.89
CA GLY A 449 5.49 -19.89 10.70
C GLY A 449 6.34 -18.61 10.81
N PHE A 450 6.55 -18.08 12.02
CA PHE A 450 7.44 -16.94 12.27
C PHE A 450 8.91 -17.35 12.36
N ALA A 451 9.23 -18.54 12.85
CA ALA A 451 10.59 -19.04 12.98
C ALA A 451 10.84 -20.21 12.02
N GLU A 452 12.00 -20.20 11.37
CA GLU A 452 12.49 -21.34 10.60
C GLU A 452 13.03 -22.45 11.53
N GLU A 453 13.48 -23.56 10.94
CA GLU A 453 14.14 -24.63 11.69
C GLU A 453 15.41 -24.12 12.39
N ASP A 454 16.19 -23.29 11.70
CA ASP A 454 17.32 -22.55 12.25
C ASP A 454 17.00 -21.03 12.33
N PRO A 455 16.59 -20.52 13.51
CA PRO A 455 16.26 -19.11 13.72
C PRO A 455 17.46 -18.29 14.26
N SER A 456 18.70 -18.81 14.23
CA SER A 456 19.84 -18.14 14.87
C SER A 456 20.07 -16.71 14.38
N SER A 457 19.90 -16.46 13.07
CA SER A 457 20.04 -15.11 12.51
C SER A 457 19.05 -14.11 13.10
N ASP A 458 17.84 -14.54 13.47
CA ASP A 458 16.83 -13.71 14.10
C ASP A 458 17.16 -13.47 15.57
N LEU A 459 17.42 -14.54 16.31
CA LEU A 459 17.65 -14.52 17.76
C LEU A 459 18.94 -13.79 18.14
N GLU A 460 20.00 -13.92 17.34
CA GLU A 460 21.27 -13.21 17.54
C GLU A 460 21.23 -11.75 17.05
N GLY A 461 20.11 -11.31 16.46
CA GLY A 461 19.93 -9.94 15.98
C GLY A 461 20.70 -9.62 14.69
N LEU A 462 21.23 -10.62 13.99
CA LEU A 462 21.90 -10.47 12.68
C LEU A 462 20.94 -9.93 11.62
N ASP A 463 19.72 -10.48 11.55
CA ASP A 463 18.71 -10.04 10.57
C ASP A 463 18.32 -8.57 10.78
N ALA A 464 18.10 -8.20 12.04
CA ALA A 464 17.78 -6.84 12.47
C ALA A 464 18.94 -5.88 12.16
N ALA A 465 20.17 -6.23 12.50
CA ALA A 465 21.35 -5.43 12.20
C ALA A 465 21.52 -5.20 10.68
N ALA A 466 21.30 -6.23 9.86
CA ALA A 466 21.34 -6.08 8.40
C ALA A 466 20.26 -5.11 7.87
N LYS A 467 19.06 -5.11 8.45
CA LYS A 467 17.99 -4.14 8.12
C LYS A 467 18.35 -2.73 8.58
N VAL A 468 18.93 -2.58 9.77
CA VAL A 468 19.40 -1.29 10.29
C VAL A 468 20.47 -0.66 9.41
N ARG A 469 21.41 -1.46 8.90
CA ARG A 469 22.44 -0.97 7.97
C ARG A 469 21.82 -0.34 6.73
N LEU A 470 20.86 -1.02 6.10
CA LEU A 470 20.19 -0.51 4.91
C LEU A 470 19.29 0.71 5.23
N LEU A 471 18.62 0.75 6.37
CA LEU A 471 17.88 1.95 6.83
C LEU A 471 18.82 3.13 7.12
N ALA A 472 20.03 2.88 7.66
CA ALA A 472 21.03 3.91 7.86
C ALA A 472 21.56 4.46 6.54
N PHE A 473 21.73 3.61 5.51
CA PHE A 473 22.01 4.09 4.15
C PHE A 473 20.88 4.96 3.63
N GLU A 474 19.63 4.54 3.77
CA GLU A 474 18.48 5.34 3.36
C GLU A 474 18.38 6.65 4.13
N ALA A 475 18.72 6.69 5.42
CA ALA A 475 18.65 7.89 6.28
C ALA A 475 19.83 8.86 6.08
N PHE A 476 21.04 8.34 5.94
CA PHE A 476 22.29 9.10 6.07
C PHE A 476 23.23 8.97 4.86
N GLY A 477 22.91 8.11 3.89
CA GLY A 477 23.76 7.82 2.73
C GLY A 477 24.96 6.93 3.02
N VAL A 478 25.13 6.46 4.26
CA VAL A 478 26.26 5.63 4.70
C VAL A 478 25.74 4.50 5.60
N MET A 479 26.32 3.31 5.44
CA MET A 479 26.04 2.17 6.32
C MET A 479 27.06 2.10 7.46
N PRO A 480 26.65 1.82 8.71
CA PRO A 480 27.58 1.35 9.72
C PRO A 480 28.13 -0.04 9.37
N ASP A 481 29.35 -0.31 9.82
CA ASP A 481 29.94 -1.65 9.73
C ASP A 481 29.20 -2.60 10.67
N GLU A 482 28.88 -3.80 10.19
CA GLU A 482 28.06 -4.76 10.94
C GLU A 482 28.73 -5.19 12.26
N ALA A 483 30.06 -5.31 12.25
CA ALA A 483 30.84 -5.64 13.44
C ALA A 483 30.75 -4.56 14.53
N ASP A 484 30.46 -3.31 14.15
CA ASP A 484 30.35 -2.18 15.07
C ASP A 484 28.93 -2.01 15.63
N ILE A 485 27.96 -2.81 15.18
CA ILE A 485 26.58 -2.76 15.66
C ILE A 485 26.45 -3.70 16.86
N PRO A 486 26.35 -3.17 18.09
CA PRO A 486 26.15 -4.02 19.24
C PRO A 486 24.74 -4.63 19.19
N ARG A 487 24.64 -5.92 19.53
CA ARG A 487 23.40 -6.70 19.48
C ARG A 487 23.20 -7.47 20.76
N ASP A 488 21.97 -7.45 21.26
CA ASP A 488 21.53 -8.35 22.32
C ASP A 488 20.98 -9.64 21.71
N ILE A 489 21.34 -10.78 22.30
CA ILE A 489 20.84 -12.09 21.89
C ILE A 489 19.56 -12.38 22.66
N LEU A 490 18.49 -12.79 21.96
CA LEU A 490 17.30 -13.34 22.59
C LEU A 490 17.57 -14.80 22.98
N SER A 491 17.57 -15.07 24.29
CA SER A 491 17.85 -16.37 24.90
C SER A 491 16.91 -16.67 26.06
N ALA A 492 17.04 -17.85 26.66
CA ALA A 492 16.27 -18.23 27.85
C ALA A 492 16.49 -17.30 29.06
N ASP A 493 17.62 -16.60 29.11
CA ASP A 493 17.96 -15.64 30.18
C ASP A 493 17.47 -14.20 29.89
N SER A 494 16.83 -13.99 28.74
CA SER A 494 16.35 -12.66 28.34
C SER A 494 15.18 -12.19 29.21
N PRO A 495 14.98 -10.87 29.38
CA PRO A 495 13.89 -10.34 30.19
C PRO A 495 12.51 -10.77 29.68
N ALA A 496 11.78 -11.54 30.50
CA ALA A 496 10.38 -11.92 30.28
C ALA A 496 9.42 -10.83 30.79
N VAL A 497 9.69 -9.57 30.46
CA VAL A 497 8.86 -8.43 30.90
C VAL A 497 7.87 -8.07 29.80
N ALA A 498 6.58 -7.98 30.14
CA ALA A 498 5.54 -7.54 29.23
C ALA A 498 5.90 -6.20 28.56
N GLY A 499 5.71 -6.12 27.24
CA GLY A 499 6.05 -4.94 26.45
C GLY A 499 7.54 -4.78 26.12
N THR A 500 8.37 -5.80 26.34
CA THR A 500 9.75 -5.83 25.83
C THR A 500 9.75 -5.86 24.30
N ARG A 501 10.69 -5.11 23.68
CA ARG A 501 10.86 -5.03 22.23
C ARG A 501 12.34 -5.10 21.86
N GLN A 502 12.64 -5.69 20.70
CA GLN A 502 13.96 -5.56 20.07
C GLN A 502 14.00 -4.23 19.31
N LEU A 503 14.51 -3.19 19.99
CA LEU A 503 14.65 -1.86 19.42
C LEU A 503 15.97 -1.74 18.67
N CYS A 504 15.83 -1.37 17.41
CA CYS A 504 16.91 -0.96 16.54
C CYS A 504 17.02 0.56 16.59
N ARG A 505 18.21 1.11 16.86
CA ARG A 505 18.43 2.56 16.87
C ARG A 505 19.60 2.92 15.99
N CYS A 506 19.51 4.05 15.32
CA CYS A 506 20.65 4.64 14.63
C CYS A 506 20.59 6.17 14.67
N ARG A 507 21.74 6.81 14.83
CA ARG A 507 21.89 8.26 14.79
C ARG A 507 23.20 8.64 14.11
N MET A 508 23.31 9.88 13.68
CA MET A 508 24.60 10.46 13.32
C MET A 508 25.37 10.88 14.58
N ASP A 509 26.63 10.47 14.68
CA ASP A 509 27.57 10.86 15.74
C ASP A 509 28.92 11.20 15.09
N ASN A 510 29.39 12.45 15.27
CA ASN A 510 30.64 12.96 14.66
C ASN A 510 30.78 12.65 13.16
N GLY A 511 29.69 12.76 12.40
CA GLY A 511 29.68 12.53 10.95
C GLY A 511 29.67 11.05 10.54
N ARG A 512 29.45 10.11 11.47
CA ARG A 512 29.29 8.68 11.19
C ARG A 512 27.98 8.13 11.76
N PRO A 513 27.31 7.19 11.09
CA PRO A 513 26.16 6.51 11.66
C PRO A 513 26.61 5.55 12.77
N VAL A 514 26.00 5.67 13.95
CA VAL A 514 26.18 4.74 15.07
C VAL A 514 24.86 4.03 15.30
N ALA A 515 24.88 2.70 15.35
CA ALA A 515 23.70 1.87 15.45
C ALA A 515 23.80 0.84 16.57
N GLU A 516 22.64 0.39 17.07
CA GLU A 516 22.54 -0.73 18.03
C GLU A 516 21.22 -1.50 17.83
N VAL A 517 21.21 -2.75 18.30
CA VAL A 517 20.02 -3.62 18.39
C VAL A 517 19.92 -4.11 19.83
N ARG A 518 18.90 -3.67 20.57
CA ARG A 518 18.77 -3.93 22.02
C ARG A 518 17.42 -4.51 22.39
N LEU A 519 17.40 -5.39 23.39
CA LEU A 519 16.16 -5.82 24.04
C LEU A 519 15.81 -4.79 25.13
N VAL A 520 14.71 -4.06 24.93
CA VAL A 520 14.32 -2.94 25.79
C VAL A 520 12.96 -3.24 26.42
N ALA A 521 12.95 -3.41 27.74
CA ALA A 521 11.74 -3.57 28.53
C ALA A 521 11.00 -2.24 28.69
N GLY A 522 9.66 -2.26 28.63
CA GLY A 522 8.83 -1.09 28.90
C GLY A 522 9.06 0.07 27.94
N ALA A 523 9.12 -0.21 26.62
CA ALA A 523 9.60 0.70 25.57
C ALA A 523 8.99 2.12 25.51
N GLY A 524 7.96 2.44 26.29
CA GLY A 524 7.44 3.80 26.54
C GLY A 524 6.76 4.49 25.36
N ASP A 525 7.16 4.17 24.13
CA ASP A 525 6.57 4.68 22.90
C ASP A 525 5.38 3.83 22.48
N SER A 526 4.21 4.47 22.37
CA SER A 526 2.96 3.81 21.98
C SER A 526 3.02 3.21 20.58
N LEU A 527 3.88 3.70 19.69
CA LEU A 527 4.09 3.12 18.36
C LEU A 527 4.57 1.67 18.45
N PHE A 528 5.60 1.41 19.27
CA PHE A 528 6.22 0.09 19.39
C PHE A 528 5.45 -0.83 20.34
N ALA A 529 4.85 -0.25 21.39
CA ALA A 529 4.03 -1.01 22.34
C ALA A 529 2.75 -1.59 21.70
N ALA A 530 2.20 -0.93 20.69
CA ALA A 530 0.97 -1.37 20.00
C ALA A 530 1.21 -2.45 18.92
N LEU A 531 2.47 -2.77 18.59
CA LEU A 531 2.80 -3.82 17.63
C LEU A 531 2.37 -5.19 18.17
N LYS A 532 1.93 -6.05 17.26
CA LYS A 532 1.51 -7.44 17.50
C LYS A 532 2.07 -8.34 16.40
N GLY A 533 2.44 -9.57 16.74
CA GLY A 533 2.85 -10.58 15.74
C GLY A 533 4.02 -10.10 14.89
N GLU A 534 3.90 -10.19 13.55
CA GLU A 534 4.93 -9.71 12.59
C GLU A 534 4.97 -8.19 12.38
N GLY A 535 4.31 -7.40 13.22
CA GLY A 535 4.28 -5.94 13.09
C GLY A 535 5.68 -5.31 13.15
N ASN A 536 5.98 -4.47 12.17
CA ASN A 536 7.16 -3.63 12.11
C ASN A 536 6.76 -2.15 12.20
N ALA A 537 7.62 -1.32 12.77
CA ALA A 537 7.43 0.13 12.79
C ALA A 537 8.75 0.89 12.80
N LEU A 538 8.69 2.12 12.32
CA LEU A 538 9.80 3.07 12.24
C LEU A 538 9.35 4.42 12.79
N LYS A 539 10.18 5.00 13.65
CA LYS A 539 10.08 6.38 14.14
C LYS A 539 11.34 7.13 13.71
N LEU A 540 11.18 8.15 12.90
CA LEU A 540 12.23 9.04 12.45
C LEU A 540 12.22 10.33 13.27
N ILE A 541 13.40 10.89 13.49
CA ILE A 541 13.60 12.20 14.09
C ILE A 541 14.40 13.03 13.10
N ALA A 542 13.78 14.08 12.56
CA ALA A 542 14.45 15.04 11.70
C ALA A 542 15.34 15.99 12.53
N ALA A 543 16.27 16.66 11.87
CA ALA A 543 17.19 17.61 12.52
C ALA A 543 16.48 18.82 13.15
N ASP A 544 15.28 19.15 12.69
CA ASP A 544 14.42 20.19 13.27
C ASP A 544 13.59 19.69 14.47
N GLY A 545 13.73 18.42 14.85
CA GLY A 545 13.02 17.79 15.95
C GLY A 545 11.64 17.24 15.58
N SER A 546 11.18 17.41 14.34
CA SER A 546 9.95 16.78 13.88
C SER A 546 10.06 15.25 13.85
N VAL A 547 8.93 14.58 14.05
CA VAL A 547 8.84 13.12 14.15
C VAL A 547 7.92 12.57 13.08
N VAL A 548 8.44 11.64 12.29
CA VAL A 548 7.68 10.92 11.26
C VAL A 548 7.61 9.45 11.65
N ARG A 549 6.46 8.81 11.44
CA ARG A 549 6.21 7.43 11.84
C ARG A 549 5.57 6.64 10.71
N CYS A 550 5.93 5.37 10.59
CA CYS A 550 5.19 4.40 9.78
C CYS A 550 5.15 3.04 10.48
N ARG A 551 4.19 2.20 10.12
CA ARG A 551 4.07 0.82 10.58
C ARG A 551 3.46 -0.06 9.49
N GLY A 552 3.47 -1.37 9.71
CA GLY A 552 2.88 -2.35 8.82
C GLY A 552 3.34 -3.75 9.17
N ARG A 553 2.90 -4.77 8.42
CA ARG A 553 3.44 -6.13 8.59
C ARG A 553 4.85 -6.22 8.04
N GLY A 554 5.77 -6.73 8.85
CA GLY A 554 7.20 -6.83 8.59
C GLY A 554 7.64 -7.99 7.69
N ALA A 555 6.75 -8.96 7.49
CA ALA A 555 7.02 -10.19 6.76
C ALA A 555 5.71 -10.76 6.18
N GLY A 556 5.83 -11.90 5.49
CA GLY A 556 4.71 -12.62 4.92
C GLY A 556 4.57 -12.43 3.42
N ARG A 557 3.94 -13.42 2.78
CA ARG A 557 3.78 -13.52 1.32
C ARG A 557 3.23 -12.22 0.72
N TRP A 558 2.08 -11.79 1.21
CA TRP A 558 1.30 -10.72 0.59
C TRP A 558 1.85 -9.33 0.91
N ALA A 559 2.26 -9.08 2.16
CA ALA A 559 2.84 -7.79 2.54
C ALA A 559 4.12 -7.48 1.76
N THR A 560 5.03 -8.45 1.66
CA THR A 560 6.31 -8.26 0.94
C THR A 560 6.12 -8.22 -0.58
N ALA A 561 5.23 -9.06 -1.12
CA ALA A 561 4.91 -9.03 -2.54
C ALA A 561 4.26 -7.70 -2.95
N GLU A 562 3.41 -7.13 -2.09
CA GLU A 562 2.77 -5.84 -2.36
C GLU A 562 3.78 -4.70 -2.43
N SER A 563 4.73 -4.63 -1.49
CA SER A 563 5.80 -3.62 -1.54
C SER A 563 6.61 -3.72 -2.85
N LEU A 564 6.86 -4.94 -3.32
CA LEU A 564 7.58 -5.19 -4.56
C LEU A 564 6.76 -4.83 -5.81
N LEU A 565 5.44 -5.08 -5.80
CA LEU A 565 4.51 -4.66 -6.85
C LEU A 565 4.29 -3.15 -6.88
N ALA A 566 4.35 -2.48 -5.73
CA ALA A 566 4.29 -1.03 -5.62
C ALA A 566 5.53 -0.39 -6.26
N ASP A 567 6.72 -0.93 -5.99
CA ASP A 567 7.95 -0.51 -6.66
C ASP A 567 7.89 -0.73 -8.18
N LEU A 568 7.42 -1.90 -8.61
CA LEU A 568 7.18 -2.17 -10.04
C LEU A 568 6.24 -1.14 -10.66
N SER A 569 5.16 -0.76 -9.96
CA SER A 569 4.18 0.21 -10.47
C SER A 569 4.77 1.62 -10.62
N ASP A 570 5.64 2.06 -9.70
CA ASP A 570 6.35 3.33 -9.83
C ASP A 570 7.33 3.33 -11.01
N LEU A 571 8.08 2.23 -11.18
CA LEU A 571 8.98 2.03 -12.32
C LEU A 571 8.21 1.99 -13.65
N ALA A 572 7.05 1.33 -13.66
CA ALA A 572 6.15 1.25 -14.81
C ALA A 572 5.64 2.64 -15.21
N ALA A 573 5.12 3.42 -14.25
CA ALA A 573 4.64 4.77 -14.51
C ALA A 573 5.73 5.65 -15.13
N ARG A 574 6.98 5.56 -14.65
CA ARG A 574 8.13 6.25 -15.25
C ARG A 574 8.38 5.79 -16.70
N ARG A 575 8.42 4.49 -16.96
CA ARG A 575 8.67 3.94 -18.30
C ARG A 575 7.60 4.36 -19.30
N LEU A 576 6.33 4.31 -18.90
CA LEU A 576 5.21 4.76 -19.72
C LEU A 576 5.28 6.26 -19.98
N ALA A 577 5.68 7.08 -19.01
CA ALA A 577 5.91 8.50 -19.23
C ALA A 577 7.03 8.76 -20.26
N LEU A 578 8.12 8.00 -20.22
CA LEU A 578 9.24 8.12 -21.17
C LEU A 578 8.88 7.67 -22.59
N ARG A 579 7.95 6.70 -22.76
CA ARG A 579 7.46 6.27 -24.07
C ARG A 579 6.56 7.31 -24.75
N ASN A 580 5.97 8.20 -23.95
CA ASN A 580 4.97 9.19 -24.39
C ASN A 580 5.52 10.63 -24.46
N ALA A 581 6.77 10.85 -24.03
CA ALA A 581 7.49 12.12 -24.14
C ALA A 581 8.27 12.16 -25.46
#